data_AF-A0A960RJC2-F1
#
_entry.id   AF-A0A960RJC2-F1
#
_cell.length_a   1.000
_cell.length_b   1.000
_cell.length_c   1.000
_cell.angle_alpha   90.00
_cell.angle_beta   90.00
_cell.angle_gamma   90.00
#
_symmetry.space_group_name_H-M   'P 1'
#
loop_
_entity.id
_entity.type
_entity.pdbx_description
1 polymer ?
#
loop_
_entity_poly.entity_id
_entity_poly.type
_entity_poly.pdbx_seq_one_letter_code
_entity_poly.pdbx_strand_id
1 'polypeptide(L)'
;MTCFLLWGLVVCCLAMSLLWVVQYRTLNAGLVDAGWASLIALLAISAAVWFEGEPVRRILPATMAALWGGRLAWLVHQRGHGKPEEGRYKALRDHWGALAQPKFFAFFQVQALAALLFSLPFVLTIQAGDQPFGYLEWIAIALWTGAFFGEATADRQLSRFKQNPDHRGKVCDQGLWRYSRHPNYFFEWLIWVSAALMAFPVPLGWVAIACPLAILFFLLRITGIPATE
;
A
#
# COMPACT_ATOMS: atom_id res chain seq x y z
N MET A 1 -16.95 14.30 6.33
CA MET A 1 -16.45 13.39 5.27
C MET A 1 -16.12 14.11 3.97
N THR A 2 -17.09 14.72 3.27
CA THR A 2 -16.86 15.30 1.92
C THR A 2 -15.72 16.33 1.86
N CYS A 3 -15.67 17.28 2.81
CA CYS A 3 -14.57 18.25 2.87
C CYS A 3 -13.20 17.61 3.06
N PHE A 4 -13.12 16.56 3.89
CA PHE A 4 -11.88 15.81 4.12
C PHE A 4 -11.43 15.06 2.86
N LEU A 5 -12.36 14.41 2.13
CA LEU A 5 -12.02 13.69 0.90
C LEU A 5 -11.54 14.64 -0.21
N LEU A 6 -12.18 15.81 -0.35
CA LEU A 6 -11.75 16.83 -1.32
C LEU A 6 -10.38 17.40 -0.96
N TRP A 7 -10.15 17.73 0.31
CA TRP A 7 -8.85 18.16 0.80
C TRP A 7 -7.78 17.08 0.57
N GLY A 8 -8.08 15.83 0.94
CA GLY A 8 -7.17 14.69 0.77
C GLY A 8 -6.83 14.45 -0.69
N LEU A 9 -7.81 14.54 -1.60
CA LEU A 9 -7.59 14.44 -3.04
C LEU A 9 -6.62 15.53 -3.54
N VAL A 10 -6.83 16.78 -3.15
CA VAL A 10 -5.94 17.89 -3.51
C VAL A 10 -4.53 17.64 -2.99
N VAL A 11 -4.38 17.22 -1.73
CA VAL A 11 -3.08 16.89 -1.13
C VAL A 11 -2.39 15.75 -1.91
N CYS A 12 -3.10 14.68 -2.23
CA CYS A 12 -2.56 13.56 -2.99
C CYS A 12 -2.12 13.96 -4.39
N CYS A 13 -2.95 14.73 -5.11
CA CYS A 13 -2.63 15.21 -6.46
C CYS A 13 -1.42 16.15 -6.46
N LEU A 14 -1.33 17.06 -5.48
CA LEU A 14 -0.17 17.96 -5.34
C LEU A 14 1.10 17.17 -5.01
N ALA A 15 1.05 16.25 -4.04
CA ALA A 15 2.18 15.42 -3.66
C ALA A 15 2.67 14.56 -4.83
N MET A 16 1.75 13.91 -5.57
CA MET A 16 2.10 13.12 -6.75
C MET A 16 2.62 13.98 -7.90
N SER A 17 2.14 15.22 -8.06
CA SER A 17 2.71 16.17 -9.02
C SER A 17 4.15 16.52 -8.66
N LEU A 18 4.44 16.76 -7.37
CA LEU A 18 5.79 17.03 -6.88
C LEU A 18 6.71 15.83 -7.09
N LEU A 19 6.25 14.61 -6.76
CA LEU A 19 7.01 13.39 -6.99
C LEU A 19 7.26 13.13 -8.48
N TRP A 20 6.31 13.49 -9.35
CA TRP A 20 6.52 13.45 -10.80
C TRP A 20 7.61 14.43 -11.24
N VAL A 21 7.65 15.66 -10.70
CA VAL A 21 8.76 16.61 -10.97
C VAL A 21 10.10 16.03 -10.52
N VAL A 22 10.15 15.35 -9.37
CA VAL A 22 11.36 14.67 -8.91
C VAL A 22 11.74 13.55 -9.89
N GLN A 23 10.79 12.70 -10.26
CA GLN A 23 10.98 11.63 -11.25
C GLN A 23 11.44 12.18 -12.61
N TYR A 24 10.95 13.34 -13.04
CA TYR A 24 11.37 13.97 -14.29
C TYR A 24 12.86 14.31 -14.26
N ARG A 25 13.37 14.77 -13.11
CA ARG A 25 14.79 15.13 -12.92
C ARG A 25 15.69 13.91 -12.69
N THR A 26 15.22 12.92 -11.95
CA THR A 26 16.01 11.74 -11.57
C THR A 26 15.88 10.58 -12.56
N LEU A 27 14.92 10.66 -13.48
CA LEU A 27 14.51 9.56 -14.38
C LEU A 27 14.20 8.26 -13.64
N ASN A 28 13.69 8.36 -12.41
CA ASN A 28 13.34 7.22 -11.58
C ASN A 28 11.88 7.31 -11.14
N ALA A 29 11.02 6.53 -11.77
CA ALA A 29 9.59 6.48 -11.46
C ALA A 29 9.25 5.59 -10.26
N GLY A 30 10.20 4.85 -9.68
CA GLY A 30 9.97 4.02 -8.49
C GLY A 30 9.57 4.81 -7.23
N LEU A 31 9.80 6.12 -7.22
CA LEU A 31 9.33 7.02 -6.15
C LEU A 31 7.80 7.03 -6.01
N VAL A 32 7.07 6.67 -7.06
CA VAL A 32 5.61 6.66 -7.07
C VAL A 32 5.03 5.66 -6.06
N ASP A 33 5.64 4.49 -5.87
CA ASP A 33 5.14 3.47 -4.95
C ASP A 33 5.33 3.91 -3.50
N ALA A 34 6.50 4.50 -3.19
CA ALA A 34 6.77 5.07 -1.89
C ALA A 34 5.81 6.24 -1.60
N GLY A 35 5.55 7.09 -2.60
CA GLY A 35 4.57 8.16 -2.49
C GLY A 35 3.16 7.67 -2.20
N TRP A 36 2.71 6.65 -2.94
CA TRP A 36 1.38 6.06 -2.77
C TRP A 36 1.18 5.50 -1.36
N ALA A 37 2.12 4.68 -0.88
CA ALA A 37 2.09 4.12 0.47
C ALA A 37 2.12 5.20 1.56
N SER A 38 2.98 6.22 1.38
CA SER A 38 3.10 7.35 2.33
C SER A 38 1.83 8.19 2.38
N LEU A 39 1.15 8.37 1.23
CA LEU A 39 -0.09 9.15 1.18
C LEU A 39 -1.25 8.45 1.88
N ILE A 40 -1.36 7.12 1.79
CA ILE A 40 -2.36 6.35 2.55
C ILE A 40 -2.17 6.56 4.06
N ALA A 41 -0.93 6.44 4.54
CA ALA A 41 -0.58 6.69 5.94
C ALA A 41 -0.89 8.15 6.34
N LEU A 42 -0.49 9.12 5.52
CA LEU A 42 -0.73 10.54 5.76
C LEU A 42 -2.23 10.84 5.86
N LEU A 43 -3.06 10.29 4.96
CA LEU A 43 -4.51 10.49 4.99
C LEU A 43 -5.11 9.88 6.26
N ALA A 44 -4.71 8.68 6.66
CA ALA A 44 -5.22 8.06 7.89
C ALA A 44 -4.82 8.87 9.15
N ILE A 45 -3.57 9.33 9.25
CA ILE A 45 -3.10 10.20 10.33
C ILE A 45 -3.87 11.52 10.34
N SER A 46 -4.04 12.12 9.17
CA SER A 46 -4.78 13.38 9.04
C SER A 46 -6.25 13.22 9.43
N ALA A 47 -6.88 12.09 9.09
CA ALA A 47 -8.24 11.78 9.50
C ALA A 47 -8.36 11.67 11.03
N ALA A 48 -7.37 11.06 11.70
CA ALA A 48 -7.35 10.95 13.16
C ALA A 48 -7.28 12.32 13.86
N VAL A 49 -6.67 13.33 13.22
CA VAL A 49 -6.65 14.71 13.72
C VAL A 49 -7.92 15.48 13.32
N TRP A 50 -8.43 15.25 12.12
CA TRP A 50 -9.56 15.98 11.55
C TRP A 50 -10.90 15.61 12.18
N PHE A 51 -11.11 14.32 12.46
CA PHE A 51 -12.36 13.83 13.05
C PHE A 51 -12.21 13.73 14.56
N GLU A 52 -13.28 14.14 15.26
CA GLU A 52 -13.42 13.96 16.70
C GLU A 52 -14.09 12.61 17.02
N GLY A 53 -13.99 12.20 18.27
CA GLY A 53 -14.58 10.96 18.78
C GLY A 53 -13.60 10.15 19.62
N GLU A 54 -13.97 8.90 19.86
CA GLU A 54 -13.27 7.98 20.74
C GLU A 54 -11.80 7.78 20.30
N PRO A 55 -10.82 7.87 21.23
CA PRO A 55 -9.40 7.82 20.88
C PRO A 55 -8.92 6.54 20.20
N VAL A 56 -9.41 5.36 20.60
CA VAL A 56 -9.03 4.07 19.99
C VAL A 56 -9.47 4.02 18.51
N ARG A 57 -10.67 4.51 18.17
CA ARG A 57 -11.18 4.64 16.80
C ARG A 57 -10.33 5.54 15.93
N ARG A 58 -9.73 6.57 16.52
CA ARG A 58 -8.89 7.53 15.80
C ARG A 58 -7.46 7.03 15.66
N ILE A 59 -6.85 6.66 16.77
CA ILE A 59 -5.42 6.39 16.86
C ILE A 59 -5.08 5.02 16.28
N LEU A 60 -5.91 3.99 16.52
CA LEU A 60 -5.54 2.63 16.14
C LEU A 60 -5.51 2.43 14.61
N PRO A 61 -6.55 2.79 13.83
CA PRO A 61 -6.52 2.67 12.38
C PRO A 61 -5.41 3.53 11.75
N ALA A 62 -5.18 4.74 12.29
CA ALA A 62 -4.10 5.61 11.85
C ALA A 62 -2.72 4.99 12.10
N THR A 63 -2.52 4.36 13.26
CA THR A 63 -1.29 3.65 13.60
C THR A 63 -1.08 2.45 12.69
N MET A 64 -2.12 1.66 12.41
CA MET A 64 -2.04 0.53 11.47
C MET A 64 -1.62 1.00 10.07
N ALA A 65 -2.28 2.05 9.55
CA ALA A 65 -1.93 2.64 8.26
C ALA A 65 -0.49 3.20 8.24
N ALA A 66 -0.07 3.87 9.33
CA ALA A 66 1.28 4.42 9.46
C ALA A 66 2.37 3.34 9.50
N LEU A 67 2.15 2.25 10.25
CA LEU A 67 3.08 1.12 10.32
C LEU A 67 3.21 0.41 8.98
N TRP A 68 2.10 0.14 8.30
CA TRP A 68 2.12 -0.46 6.97
C TRP A 68 2.76 0.47 5.93
N GLY A 69 2.30 1.72 5.83
CA GLY A 69 2.79 2.69 4.85
C GLY A 69 4.26 3.03 5.06
N GLY A 70 4.68 3.18 6.33
CA GLY A 70 6.08 3.41 6.70
C GLY A 70 6.98 2.22 6.35
N ARG A 71 6.55 0.98 6.63
CA ARG A 71 7.29 -0.22 6.23
C ARG A 71 7.44 -0.30 4.71
N LEU A 72 6.35 -0.11 3.97
CA LEU A 72 6.38 -0.22 2.51
C LEU A 72 7.24 0.88 1.87
N ALA A 73 7.08 2.13 2.32
CA ALA A 73 7.91 3.25 1.87
C ALA A 73 9.40 3.00 2.16
N TRP A 74 9.73 2.47 3.33
CA TRP A 74 11.10 2.09 3.67
C TRP A 74 11.66 1.00 2.75
N LEU A 75 10.89 -0.06 2.48
CA LEU A 75 11.31 -1.14 1.58
C LEU A 75 11.49 -0.66 0.13
N VAL A 76 10.64 0.24 -0.35
CA VAL A 76 10.80 0.86 -1.68
C VAL A 76 12.03 1.75 -1.69
N HIS A 77 12.25 2.57 -0.66
CA HIS A 77 13.43 3.43 -0.55
C HIS A 77 14.73 2.62 -0.57
N GLN A 78 14.83 1.52 0.20
CA GLN A 78 16.01 0.64 0.17
C GLN A 78 16.27 -0.02 -1.19
N ARG A 79 15.22 -0.25 -1.98
CA ARG A 79 15.32 -0.83 -3.32
C ARG A 79 15.66 0.20 -4.39
N GLY A 80 15.23 1.44 -4.24
CA GLY A 80 15.44 2.50 -5.24
C GLY A 80 16.64 3.41 -4.99
N HIS A 81 17.05 3.61 -3.73
CA HIS A 81 18.08 4.60 -3.39
C HIS A 81 19.45 4.23 -3.97
N GLY A 82 20.00 5.12 -4.80
CA GLY A 82 21.31 4.95 -5.44
C GLY A 82 21.37 3.81 -6.48
N LYS A 83 20.23 3.23 -6.87
CA LYS A 83 20.14 2.14 -7.85
C LYS A 83 19.46 2.63 -9.13
N PRO A 84 19.72 1.98 -10.28
CA PRO A 84 18.99 2.27 -11.52
C PRO A 84 17.48 2.12 -11.34
N GLU A 85 16.71 2.80 -12.19
CA GLU A 85 15.25 2.67 -12.25
C GLU A 85 14.83 1.20 -12.34
N GLU A 86 13.80 0.80 -11.58
CA GLU A 86 13.32 -0.58 -11.59
C GLU A 86 12.89 -1.00 -13.01
N GLY A 87 13.16 -2.25 -13.38
CA GLY A 87 12.95 -2.75 -14.74
C GLY A 87 11.54 -2.53 -15.29
N ARG A 88 10.50 -2.59 -14.44
CA ARG A 88 9.12 -2.32 -14.85
C ARG A 88 8.91 -0.89 -15.34
N TYR A 89 9.49 0.10 -14.65
CA TYR A 89 9.35 1.51 -15.01
C TYR A 89 10.21 1.87 -16.21
N LYS A 90 11.41 1.27 -16.28
CA LYS A 90 12.25 1.38 -17.47
C LYS A 90 11.56 0.83 -18.72
N ALA A 91 10.95 -0.36 -18.62
CA ALA A 91 10.20 -0.97 -19.73
C ALA A 91 9.02 -0.08 -20.17
N LEU A 92 8.28 0.52 -19.23
CA LEU A 92 7.22 1.48 -19.56
C LEU A 92 7.76 2.73 -20.25
N ARG A 93 8.89 3.26 -19.76
CA ARG A 93 9.56 4.43 -20.35
C ARG A 93 9.99 4.15 -21.78
N ASP A 94 10.66 3.02 -22.01
CA ASP A 94 11.13 2.59 -23.33
C ASP A 94 9.94 2.36 -24.27
N HIS A 95 8.87 1.72 -23.78
CA HIS A 95 7.64 1.49 -24.56
C HIS A 95 6.88 2.79 -24.90
N TRP A 96 6.87 3.77 -24.00
CA TRP A 96 6.16 5.03 -24.21
C TRP A 96 6.98 6.07 -25.00
N GLY A 97 8.30 5.93 -25.05
CA GLY A 97 9.20 6.77 -25.83
C GLY A 97 8.99 8.27 -25.57
N ALA A 98 8.73 9.04 -26.62
CA ALA A 98 8.52 10.48 -26.53
C ALA A 98 7.31 10.88 -25.64
N LEU A 99 6.33 10.00 -25.47
CA LEU A 99 5.15 10.22 -24.63
C LEU A 99 5.35 9.75 -23.19
N ALA A 100 6.55 9.34 -22.80
CA ALA A 100 6.80 8.80 -21.46
C ALA A 100 6.42 9.79 -20.35
N GLN A 101 6.82 11.06 -20.45
CA GLN A 101 6.59 12.03 -19.37
C GLN A 101 5.12 12.39 -19.13
N PRO A 102 4.29 12.72 -20.16
CA PRO A 102 2.86 12.95 -19.93
C PRO A 102 2.14 11.69 -19.46
N LYS A 103 2.54 10.49 -19.92
CA LYS A 103 1.98 9.22 -19.43
C LYS A 103 2.39 8.93 -17.99
N PHE A 104 3.63 9.23 -17.59
CA PHE A 104 4.04 9.15 -16.20
C PHE A 104 3.29 10.14 -15.33
N PHE A 105 3.04 11.36 -15.80
CA PHE A 105 2.22 12.31 -15.05
C PHE A 105 0.82 11.75 -14.79
N ALA A 106 0.16 11.24 -15.84
CA ALA A 106 -1.15 10.58 -15.70
C ALA A 106 -1.08 9.37 -14.75
N PHE A 107 -0.04 8.55 -14.86
CA PHE A 107 0.19 7.41 -13.98
C PHE A 107 0.31 7.83 -12.50
N PHE A 108 1.07 8.88 -12.19
CA PHE A 108 1.19 9.42 -10.84
C PHE A 108 -0.15 9.98 -10.32
N GLN A 109 -0.97 10.61 -11.17
CA GLN A 109 -2.30 11.08 -10.77
C GLN A 109 -3.27 9.92 -10.52
N VAL A 110 -3.21 8.83 -11.28
CA VAL A 110 -3.96 7.60 -10.97
C VAL A 110 -3.55 7.05 -9.60
N GLN A 111 -2.26 7.11 -9.25
CA GLN A 111 -1.77 6.72 -7.93
C GLN A 111 -2.26 7.67 -6.82
N ALA A 112 -2.45 8.96 -7.09
CA ALA A 112 -3.10 9.88 -6.14
C ALA A 112 -4.55 9.44 -5.83
N LEU A 113 -5.33 9.10 -6.87
CA LEU A 113 -6.70 8.60 -6.71
C LEU A 113 -6.73 7.25 -5.98
N ALA A 114 -5.79 6.36 -6.31
CA ALA A 114 -5.65 5.08 -5.62
C ALA A 114 -5.33 5.28 -4.13
N ALA A 115 -4.42 6.20 -3.77
CA ALA A 115 -4.10 6.48 -2.38
C ALA A 115 -5.34 6.92 -1.58
N LEU A 116 -6.20 7.75 -2.18
CA LEU A 116 -7.47 8.14 -1.56
C LEU A 116 -8.40 6.93 -1.36
N LEU A 117 -8.59 6.11 -2.40
CA LEU A 117 -9.40 4.88 -2.34
C LEU A 117 -8.92 3.93 -1.23
N PHE A 118 -7.60 3.66 -1.18
CA PHE A 118 -6.99 2.75 -0.22
C PHE A 118 -6.90 3.35 1.19
N SER A 119 -7.07 4.65 1.37
CA SER A 119 -7.23 5.26 2.70
C SER A 119 -8.63 5.04 3.28
N LEU A 120 -9.65 4.79 2.45
CA LEU A 120 -11.06 4.75 2.88
C LEU A 120 -11.36 3.79 4.04
N PRO A 121 -10.82 2.56 4.11
CA PRO A 121 -11.11 1.67 5.23
C PRO A 121 -10.72 2.32 6.57
N PHE A 122 -9.56 2.95 6.63
CA PHE A 122 -9.09 3.64 7.84
C PHE A 122 -9.90 4.90 8.12
N VAL A 123 -10.13 5.74 7.10
CA VAL A 123 -10.86 7.01 7.25
C VAL A 123 -12.31 6.78 7.69
N LEU A 124 -12.99 5.77 7.13
CA LEU A 124 -14.36 5.42 7.51
C LEU A 124 -14.44 4.92 8.96
N THR A 125 -13.53 4.03 9.37
CA THR A 125 -13.46 3.57 10.78
C THR A 125 -13.22 4.73 11.74
N ILE A 126 -12.32 5.65 11.39
CA ILE A 126 -12.02 6.85 12.19
C ILE A 126 -13.22 7.79 12.28
N GLN A 127 -13.95 7.98 11.18
CA GLN A 127 -15.10 8.88 11.11
C GLN A 127 -16.33 8.40 11.92
N ALA A 128 -16.35 7.14 12.36
CA ALA A 128 -17.46 6.58 13.13
C ALA A 128 -17.60 7.17 14.55
N GLY A 129 -16.73 8.08 14.95
CA GLY A 129 -16.87 8.91 16.15
C GLY A 129 -16.83 8.08 17.43
N ASP A 130 -17.87 8.21 18.26
CA ASP A 130 -17.95 7.61 19.60
C ASP A 130 -18.52 6.18 19.63
N GLN A 131 -18.77 5.57 18.47
CA GLN A 131 -19.17 4.17 18.43
C GLN A 131 -18.08 3.33 19.15
N PRO A 132 -18.39 2.41 20.08
CA PRO A 132 -17.34 1.54 20.63
C PRO A 132 -16.91 0.50 19.59
N PHE A 133 -15.67 0.00 19.67
CA PHE A 133 -15.26 -1.15 18.85
C PHE A 133 -16.07 -2.39 19.21
N GLY A 134 -16.69 -3.00 18.21
CA GLY A 134 -17.35 -4.30 18.33
C GLY A 134 -16.37 -5.45 18.10
N TYR A 135 -16.91 -6.67 18.12
CA TYR A 135 -16.12 -7.88 17.92
C TYR A 135 -15.45 -7.94 16.54
N LEU A 136 -16.09 -7.39 15.50
CA LEU A 136 -15.54 -7.41 14.14
C LEU A 136 -14.27 -6.56 14.03
N GLU A 137 -14.25 -5.36 14.63
CA GLU A 137 -13.07 -4.52 14.65
C GLU A 137 -11.90 -5.19 15.39
N TRP A 138 -12.17 -5.84 16.53
CA TRP A 138 -11.14 -6.60 17.26
C TRP A 138 -10.59 -7.79 16.47
N ILE A 139 -11.45 -8.53 15.78
CA ILE A 139 -11.04 -9.60 14.86
C ILE A 139 -10.18 -9.03 13.73
N ALA A 140 -10.59 -7.89 13.15
CA ALA A 140 -9.84 -7.23 12.11
C ALA A 140 -8.44 -6.79 12.59
N ILE A 141 -8.31 -6.26 13.81
CA ILE A 141 -7.02 -5.88 14.39
C ILE A 141 -6.11 -7.11 14.57
N ALA A 142 -6.65 -8.21 15.09
CA ALA A 142 -5.90 -9.46 15.25
C ALA A 142 -5.44 -10.00 13.88
N LEU A 143 -6.32 -9.98 12.89
CA LEU A 143 -6.03 -10.41 11.53
C LEU A 143 -4.96 -9.54 10.87
N TRP A 144 -5.08 -8.21 10.99
CA TRP A 144 -4.12 -7.25 10.47
C TRP A 144 -2.74 -7.44 11.11
N THR A 145 -2.71 -7.63 12.43
CA THR A 145 -1.45 -7.84 13.18
C THR A 145 -0.76 -9.11 12.72
N GLY A 146 -1.48 -10.22 12.64
CA GLY A 146 -0.97 -11.48 12.12
C GLY A 146 -0.47 -11.37 10.68
N ALA A 147 -1.22 -10.66 9.83
CA ALA A 147 -0.85 -10.43 8.45
C ALA A 147 0.42 -9.57 8.31
N PHE A 148 0.49 -8.44 9.01
CA PHE A 148 1.65 -7.54 9.00
C PHE A 148 2.95 -8.26 9.41
N PHE A 149 2.91 -9.06 10.48
CA PHE A 149 4.08 -9.85 10.90
C PHE A 149 4.36 -11.03 9.96
N GLY A 150 3.33 -11.67 9.41
CA GLY A 150 3.46 -12.72 8.40
C GLY A 150 4.17 -12.22 7.14
N GLU A 151 3.74 -11.07 6.63
CA GLU A 151 4.34 -10.41 5.47
C GLU A 151 5.79 -10.02 5.72
N ALA A 152 6.06 -9.34 6.86
CA ALA A 152 7.41 -8.95 7.24
C ALA A 152 8.34 -10.17 7.41
N THR A 153 7.82 -11.28 7.90
CA THR A 153 8.57 -12.54 8.03
C THR A 153 8.87 -13.15 6.67
N ALA A 154 7.89 -13.22 5.78
CA ALA A 154 8.05 -13.72 4.42
C ALA A 154 9.11 -12.91 3.64
N ASP A 155 9.04 -11.58 3.69
CA ASP A 155 10.01 -10.71 3.03
C ASP A 155 11.42 -10.87 3.60
N ARG A 156 11.57 -10.98 4.93
CA ARG A 156 12.87 -11.22 5.56
C ARG A 156 13.47 -12.56 5.16
N GLN A 157 12.66 -13.62 5.09
CA GLN A 157 13.10 -14.93 4.61
C GLN A 157 13.60 -14.84 3.16
N LEU A 158 12.83 -14.21 2.27
CA LEU A 158 13.23 -14.03 0.87
C LEU A 158 14.49 -13.18 0.73
N SER A 159 14.60 -12.09 1.49
CA SER A 159 15.76 -11.20 1.46
C SER A 159 17.02 -11.94 1.90
N ARG A 160 16.98 -12.69 3.00
CA ARG A 160 18.10 -13.54 3.46
C ARG A 160 18.46 -14.60 2.44
N PHE A 161 17.47 -15.25 1.83
CA PHE A 161 17.70 -16.24 0.79
C PHE A 161 18.45 -15.64 -0.41
N LYS A 162 18.03 -14.47 -0.90
CA LYS A 162 18.64 -13.77 -2.04
C LYS A 162 20.03 -13.21 -1.76
N GLN A 163 20.38 -12.98 -0.50
CA GLN A 163 21.71 -12.48 -0.11
C GLN A 163 22.80 -13.55 -0.24
N ASN A 164 22.46 -14.84 -0.23
CA ASN A 164 23.43 -15.92 -0.43
C ASN A 164 23.69 -16.11 -1.95
N PRO A 165 24.93 -15.93 -2.44
CA PRO A 165 25.28 -16.16 -3.84
C PRO A 165 24.98 -17.59 -4.32
N ASP A 166 25.04 -18.59 -3.44
CA ASP A 166 24.78 -20.01 -3.76
C ASP A 166 23.32 -20.29 -4.10
N HIS A 167 22.44 -19.33 -3.83
CA HIS A 167 21.00 -19.42 -4.11
C HIS A 167 20.59 -18.75 -5.43
N ARG A 168 21.55 -18.21 -6.20
CA ARG A 168 21.26 -17.62 -7.52
C ARG A 168 20.58 -18.65 -8.43
N GLY A 169 19.44 -18.26 -9.01
CA GLY A 169 18.64 -19.11 -9.89
C GLY A 169 17.81 -20.18 -9.17
N LYS A 170 17.86 -20.27 -7.83
CA LYS A 170 17.06 -21.22 -7.05
C LYS A 170 15.76 -20.58 -6.55
N VAL A 171 14.74 -21.41 -6.35
CA VAL A 171 13.47 -21.01 -5.74
C VAL A 171 13.63 -21.04 -4.22
N CYS A 172 13.10 -20.01 -3.54
CA CYS A 172 13.09 -20.00 -2.08
C CYS A 172 12.06 -21.02 -1.57
N ASP A 173 12.51 -21.99 -0.78
CA ASP A 173 11.69 -23.07 -0.19
C ASP A 173 11.77 -23.07 1.35
N GLN A 174 12.22 -21.97 1.95
CA GLN A 174 12.46 -21.85 3.38
C GLN A 174 11.32 -21.14 4.12
N GLY A 175 10.96 -21.67 5.29
CA GLY A 175 9.96 -21.04 6.16
C GLY A 175 8.57 -20.99 5.51
N LEU A 176 8.00 -19.78 5.38
CA LEU A 176 6.67 -19.57 4.80
C LEU A 176 6.65 -19.90 3.29
N TRP A 177 7.79 -19.76 2.62
CA TRP A 177 7.94 -20.03 1.18
C TRP A 177 7.86 -21.53 0.84
N ARG A 178 7.97 -22.42 1.84
CA ARG A 178 7.71 -23.85 1.68
C ARG A 178 6.22 -24.16 1.40
N TYR A 179 5.32 -23.33 1.91
CA TYR A 179 3.87 -23.57 1.88
C TYR A 179 3.16 -22.83 0.75
N SER A 180 3.76 -21.74 0.27
CA SER A 180 3.21 -20.92 -0.81
C SER A 180 4.33 -20.33 -1.64
N ARG A 181 4.10 -20.17 -2.95
CA ARG A 181 5.02 -19.47 -3.85
C ARG A 181 5.10 -17.97 -3.58
N HIS A 182 4.06 -17.38 -2.99
CA HIS A 182 3.99 -15.95 -2.68
C HIS A 182 3.31 -15.71 -1.32
N PRO A 183 3.93 -16.13 -0.20
CA PRO A 183 3.34 -15.95 1.11
C PRO A 183 3.23 -14.46 1.48
N ASN A 184 4.16 -13.61 1.02
CA ASN A 184 4.08 -12.18 1.21
C ASN A 184 2.86 -11.56 0.50
N TYR A 185 2.52 -11.99 -0.72
CA TYR A 185 1.31 -11.51 -1.42
C TYR A 185 0.03 -11.91 -0.70
N PHE A 186 -0.02 -13.11 -0.15
CA PHE A 186 -1.16 -13.55 0.66
C PHE A 186 -1.35 -12.64 1.88
N PHE A 187 -0.29 -12.34 2.62
CA PHE A 187 -0.39 -11.48 3.80
C PHE A 187 -0.66 -10.02 3.45
N GLU A 188 -0.10 -9.49 2.38
CA GLU A 188 -0.44 -8.15 1.87
C GLU A 188 -1.94 -8.08 1.53
N TRP A 189 -2.49 -9.07 0.82
CA TRP A 189 -3.93 -9.12 0.59
C TRP A 189 -4.74 -9.22 1.89
N LEU A 190 -4.28 -10.01 2.87
CA LEU A 190 -4.94 -10.19 4.15
C LEU A 190 -4.94 -8.90 5.00
N ILE A 191 -3.93 -8.05 4.88
CA ILE A 191 -3.92 -6.69 5.45
C ILE A 191 -5.10 -5.87 4.90
N TRP A 192 -5.38 -5.94 3.61
CA TRP A 192 -6.50 -5.22 3.02
C TRP A 192 -7.86 -5.83 3.33
N VAL A 193 -7.93 -7.16 3.48
CA VAL A 193 -9.14 -7.85 3.98
C VAL A 193 -9.44 -7.39 5.41
N SER A 194 -8.44 -7.36 6.29
CA SER A 194 -8.61 -6.89 7.66
C SER A 194 -9.01 -5.42 7.74
N ALA A 195 -8.41 -4.54 6.92
CA ALA A 195 -8.81 -3.13 6.86
C ALA A 195 -10.29 -2.98 6.43
N ALA A 196 -10.73 -3.73 5.42
CA ALA A 196 -12.13 -3.74 4.98
C ALA A 196 -13.08 -4.29 6.06
N LEU A 197 -12.68 -5.36 6.75
CA LEU A 197 -13.44 -5.94 7.86
C LEU A 197 -13.61 -4.94 9.02
N MET A 198 -12.58 -4.15 9.32
CA MET A 198 -12.62 -3.12 10.36
C MET A 198 -13.56 -1.96 10.00
N ALA A 199 -13.66 -1.60 8.73
CA ALA A 199 -14.59 -0.58 8.25
C ALA A 199 -16.03 -1.09 8.12
N PHE A 200 -16.23 -2.39 7.88
CA PHE A 200 -17.53 -2.98 7.57
C PHE A 200 -18.70 -2.59 8.50
N PRO A 201 -18.55 -2.53 9.84
CA PRO A 201 -19.67 -2.23 10.74
C PRO A 201 -20.07 -0.74 10.79
N VAL A 202 -19.33 0.16 10.13
CA VAL A 202 -19.60 1.61 10.15
C VAL A 202 -20.41 2.06 8.93
N PRO A 203 -21.09 3.23 8.97
CA PRO A 203 -21.81 3.75 7.81
C PRO A 203 -20.92 3.85 6.56
N LEU A 204 -21.41 3.35 5.43
CA LEU A 204 -20.68 3.21 4.15
C LEU A 204 -19.43 2.31 4.22
N GLY A 205 -19.20 1.60 5.33
CA GLY A 205 -18.08 0.70 5.55
C GLY A 205 -17.92 -0.40 4.51
N TRP A 206 -19.02 -0.89 3.94
CA TRP A 206 -19.03 -1.92 2.90
C TRP A 206 -18.28 -1.52 1.63
N VAL A 207 -18.12 -0.21 1.35
CA VAL A 207 -17.34 0.28 0.20
C VAL A 207 -15.86 -0.12 0.31
N ALA A 208 -15.36 -0.32 1.54
CA ALA A 208 -13.99 -0.73 1.80
C ALA A 208 -13.61 -2.09 1.18
N ILE A 209 -14.60 -2.94 0.84
CA ILE A 209 -14.38 -4.22 0.13
C ILE A 209 -13.70 -4.01 -1.23
N ALA A 210 -13.82 -2.83 -1.84
CA ALA A 210 -13.11 -2.50 -3.07
C ALA A 210 -11.58 -2.62 -2.92
N CYS A 211 -11.02 -2.36 -1.74
CA CYS A 211 -9.58 -2.40 -1.48
C CYS A 211 -8.97 -3.81 -1.61
N PRO A 212 -9.43 -4.83 -0.85
CA PRO A 212 -8.91 -6.19 -1.00
C PRO A 212 -9.18 -6.78 -2.39
N LEU A 213 -10.29 -6.42 -3.04
CA LEU A 213 -10.56 -6.86 -4.43
C LEU A 213 -9.55 -6.25 -5.42
N ALA A 214 -9.26 -4.95 -5.28
CA ALA A 214 -8.28 -4.27 -6.12
C ALA A 214 -6.86 -4.83 -5.90
N ILE A 215 -6.46 -5.07 -4.65
CA ILE A 215 -5.14 -5.65 -4.34
C ILE A 215 -5.04 -7.07 -4.87
N LEU A 216 -6.08 -7.89 -4.70
CA LEU A 216 -6.10 -9.24 -5.26
C LEU A 216 -5.96 -9.20 -6.78
N PHE A 217 -6.69 -8.30 -7.45
CA PHE A 217 -6.56 -8.11 -8.90
C PHE A 217 -5.13 -7.70 -9.30
N PHE A 218 -4.53 -6.73 -8.62
CA PHE A 218 -3.16 -6.28 -8.89
C PHE A 218 -2.16 -7.41 -8.70
N LEU A 219 -2.26 -8.16 -7.61
CA LEU A 219 -1.38 -9.29 -7.32
C LEU A 219 -1.52 -10.41 -8.35
N LEU A 220 -2.74 -10.77 -8.76
CA LEU A 220 -2.95 -11.89 -9.69
C LEU A 220 -2.70 -11.53 -11.15
N ARG A 221 -2.96 -10.28 -11.57
CA ARG A 221 -3.01 -9.90 -12.99
C ARG A 221 -1.94 -8.90 -13.43
N ILE A 222 -1.40 -8.10 -12.51
CA ILE A 222 -0.44 -7.04 -12.87
C ILE A 222 0.96 -7.35 -12.33
N THR A 223 1.09 -7.65 -11.03
CA THR A 223 2.38 -7.70 -10.36
C THR A 223 2.89 -9.10 -10.06
N GLY A 224 2.04 -10.14 -10.07
CA GLY A 224 2.40 -11.40 -9.41
C GLY A 224 2.39 -12.69 -10.21
N ILE A 225 1.67 -12.87 -11.31
CA ILE A 225 1.49 -14.25 -11.88
C ILE A 225 1.51 -14.36 -13.43
N PRO A 226 2.07 -13.44 -14.24
CA PRO A 226 2.62 -13.94 -15.51
C PRO A 226 3.97 -13.39 -15.98
N ALA A 227 4.74 -14.33 -16.57
CA ALA A 227 5.89 -14.22 -17.49
C ALA A 227 7.34 -14.24 -16.94
N THR A 228 7.59 -14.94 -15.82
CA THR A 228 8.94 -15.49 -15.53
C THR A 228 8.85 -16.86 -14.83
N GLU A 229 8.07 -17.78 -15.43
CA GLU A 229 8.47 -19.20 -15.47
C GLU A 229 9.35 -19.39 -16.71
#